data_AF-A0A090Q285-F1
#
_entry.id   AF-A0A090Q285-F1
#
_cell.length_a   1.000
_cell.length_b   1.000
_cell.length_c   1.000
_cell.angle_alpha   90.00
_cell.angle_beta   90.00
_cell.angle_gamma   90.00
#
_symmetry.space_group_name_H-M   'P 1'
#
loop_
_entity.id
_entity.type
_entity.pdbx_description
1 polymer ?
#
loop_
_entity_poly.entity_id
_entity_poly.type
_entity_poly.pdbx_seq_one_letter_code
_entity_poly.pdbx_strand_id
1 'polypeptide(L)' 'MYRKDKKLHKKNYRGVFWVLIGFIGFFVLLLLIKYGLK' A
#
# COMPACT_ATOMS: atom_id res chain seq x y z
N MET A 1 -13.58 14.29 -8.49
CA MET A 1 -13.75 12.84 -8.29
C MET A 1 -15.22 12.56 -7.95
N TYR A 2 -15.92 11.81 -8.79
CA TYR A 2 -17.37 11.60 -8.70
C TYR A 2 -17.76 11.05 -7.32
N ARG A 3 -18.67 11.74 -6.60
CA ARG A 3 -19.06 11.35 -5.24
C ARG A 3 -19.86 10.04 -5.22
N LYS A 4 -20.50 9.66 -6.34
CA LYS A 4 -21.30 8.45 -6.50
C LYS A 4 -20.47 7.16 -6.43
N ASP A 5 -19.22 7.19 -6.89
CA ASP A 5 -18.40 5.97 -7.02
C ASP A 5 -17.64 5.61 -5.74
N LYS A 6 -17.61 6.52 -4.75
CA LYS A 6 -16.95 6.26 -3.45
C LYS A 6 -17.46 4.98 -2.77
N LYS A 7 -18.76 4.69 -2.90
CA LYS A 7 -19.39 3.51 -2.30
C LYS A 7 -18.96 2.22 -3.03
N LEU A 8 -18.82 2.27 -4.35
CA LEU A 8 -18.36 1.16 -5.18
C LEU A 8 -16.87 0.88 -4.98
N HIS A 9 -16.04 1.93 -4.94
CA HIS A 9 -14.62 1.81 -4.63
C HIS A 9 -14.39 1.18 -3.25
N LYS A 10 -15.12 1.63 -2.22
CA LYS A 10 -15.02 1.02 -0.88
C LYS A 10 -15.52 -0.43 -0.85
N LYS A 11 -16.38 -0.87 -1.77
CA LYS A 11 -16.83 -2.26 -1.87
C LYS A 11 -15.77 -3.17 -2.49
N ASN A 12 -15.17 -2.74 -3.60
CA ASN A 12 -14.28 -3.59 -4.40
C ASN A 12 -12.80 -3.51 -3.97
N TYR A 13 -12.38 -2.42 -3.32
CA TYR A 13 -10.97 -2.19 -2.97
C TYR A 13 -10.68 -2.31 -1.47
N ARG A 14 -11.49 -3.04 -0.69
CA ARG A 14 -11.25 -3.19 0.76
C ARG A 14 -9.87 -3.76 1.10
N GLY A 15 -9.33 -4.63 0.25
CA GLY A 15 -8.01 -5.23 0.43
C GLY A 15 -6.83 -4.35 0.05
N VAL A 16 -7.04 -3.24 -0.66
CA VAL A 16 -5.95 -2.42 -1.20
C VAL A 16 -5.09 -1.80 -0.09
N PHE A 17 -5.68 -1.57 1.08
CA PHE A 17 -4.97 -1.04 2.24
C PHE A 17 -3.89 -2.00 2.74
N TRP A 18 -4.16 -3.31 2.73
CA TRP A 18 -3.18 -4.34 3.08
C TRP A 18 -2.07 -4.46 2.04
N VAL A 19 -2.40 -4.28 0.76
CA VAL A 19 -1.40 -4.23 -0.32
C VAL A 19 -0.47 -3.03 -0.13
N LEU A 20 -1.01 -1.86 0.24
CA LEU A 20 -0.21 -0.67 0.52
C LEU A 20 0.74 -0.89 1.70
N ILE A 21 0.26 -1.48 2.79
CA ILE A 21 1.10 -1.80 3.95
C ILE A 21 2.22 -2.77 3.56
N GLY A 22 1.90 -3.84 2.84
CA GLY A 22 2.90 -4.80 2.36
C GLY A 22 3.96 -4.16 1.45
N PHE A 23 3.52 -3.28 0.55
CA PHE A 23 4.41 -2.53 -0.34
C PHE A 23 5.36 -1.60 0.44
N ILE A 24 4.83 -0.83 1.39
CA ILE A 24 5.65 0.07 2.22
C ILE A 24 6.64 -0.74 3.06
N GLY A 25 6.20 -1.83 3.69
CA GLY A 25 7.06 -2.71 4.47
C GLY A 25 8.18 -3.32 3.61
N PHE A 26 7.86 -3.79 2.41
CA PHE A 26 8.86 -4.28 1.46
C PHE A 26 9.85 -3.19 1.04
N PHE A 27 9.37 -1.98 0.76
CA PHE A 27 10.24 -0.87 0.38
C PHE A 27 11.19 -0.47 1.52
N VAL A 28 10.70 -0.40 2.76
CA VAL A 28 11.53 -0.13 3.94
C VAL A 28 12.59 -1.23 4.13
N LEU A 29 12.21 -2.50 3.96
CA LEU A 29 13.15 -3.62 4.00
C LEU A 29 14.28 -3.46 2.98
N LEU A 30 13.96 -3.05 1.74
CA LEU A 30 14.97 -2.79 0.71
C LEU A 30 15.93 -1.67 1.11
N LEU A 31 15.44 -0.58 1.72
CA LEU A 31 16.29 0.50 2.19
C LEU A 31 17.19 0.05 3.35
N LEU A 32 16.65 -0.73 4.28
CA LEU A 32 17.42 -1.28 5.40
C LEU A 32 18.54 -2.20 4.91
N ILE A 33 18.27 -3.05 3.92
CA ILE A 33 19.31 -3.88 3.29
C ILE A 33 20.34 -2.99 2.58
N LYS A 34 19.89 -2.04 1.77
CA LYS A 34 20.78 -1.17 0.97
C LYS A 34 21.74 -0.34 1.83
N TYR A 35 21.29 0.17 2.97
CA TYR A 35 22.09 1.09 3.80
C TYR A 35 22.59 0.48 5.11
N GLY A 36 22.02 -0.66 5.53
CA GLY A 36 22.39 -1.38 6.75
C GLY A 36 23.49 -2.41 6.54
N LEU A 37 23.70 -2.91 5.32
CA LEU A 37 24.94 -3.60 4.97
C LEU A 37 26.01 -2.56 4.66
N LYS A 38 26.94 -2.39 5.59
CA LYS A 38 28.16 -1.60 5.39
C LYS A 38 29.16 -2.37 4.53
#